data_AF-A0A7W7KIV6-F1
#
_entry.id   AF-A0A7W7KIV6-F1
#
_cell.length_a   1.000
_cell.length_b   1.000
_cell.length_c   1.000
_cell.angle_alpha   90.00
_cell.angle_beta   90.00
_cell.angle_gamma   90.00
#
_symmetry.space_group_name_H-M   'P 1'
#
loop_
_entity.id
_entity.type
_entity.pdbx_description
1 polymer ?
#
loop_
_entity_poly.entity_id
_entity_poly.type
_entity_poly.pdbx_seq_one_letter_code
_entity_poly.pdbx_strand_id
1 'polypeptide(L)'
;MSPRSPSWTLHQLEVAYRQGYLEALLGRAPRRPQHDILGASWEAGWRDGLDLLRRKAGLPVAEAAPAPRLTAQVRSVQRRG
;
A
#
# COMPACT_ATOMS: atom_id res chain seq x y z
N MET A 1 -16.09 19.65 18.49
CA MET A 1 -14.80 18.92 18.55
C MET A 1 -14.72 18.03 17.31
N SER A 2 -13.92 18.38 16.31
CA SER A 2 -13.79 17.54 15.11
C SER A 2 -12.99 16.27 15.43
N PRO A 3 -13.41 15.08 14.98
CA PRO A 3 -12.65 13.87 15.20
C PRO A 3 -11.32 14.00 14.44
N ARG A 4 -10.20 13.80 15.16
CA ARG A 4 -8.88 13.74 14.53
C ARG A 4 -8.85 12.50 13.66
N SER A 5 -8.97 12.65 12.34
CA SER A 5 -8.72 11.57 11.41
C SER A 5 -7.35 10.95 11.74
N PRO A 6 -7.22 9.62 11.82
CA PRO A 6 -5.92 9.00 12.08
C PRO A 6 -4.94 9.41 10.96
N SER A 7 -3.90 10.15 11.33
CA SER A 7 -2.84 10.57 10.42
C SER A 7 -1.82 9.45 10.31
N TRP A 8 -1.94 8.61 9.28
CA TRP A 8 -0.92 7.58 9.01
C TRP A 8 0.40 8.22 8.65
N THR A 9 1.47 7.76 9.28
CA THR A 9 2.82 8.18 8.93
C THR A 9 3.30 7.42 7.71
N LEU A 10 4.22 8.01 6.94
CA LEU A 10 4.88 7.32 5.83
C LEU A 10 5.49 6.00 6.29
N HIS A 11 6.07 5.98 7.48
CA HIS A 11 6.64 4.77 8.07
C HIS A 11 5.60 3.65 8.26
N GLN A 12 4.39 3.96 8.74
CA GLN A 12 3.32 2.97 8.91
C GLN A 12 2.86 2.38 7.57
N LEU A 13 2.77 3.20 6.53
CA LEU A 13 2.48 2.75 5.17
C LEU A 13 3.61 1.83 4.66
N GLU A 14 4.86 2.24 4.82
CA GLU A 14 6.03 1.46 4.39
C GLU A 14 6.12 0.10 5.12
N VAL A 15 5.74 0.04 6.40
CA VAL A 15 5.66 -1.21 7.15
C VAL A 15 4.56 -2.12 6.58
N ALA A 16 3.36 -1.59 6.35
CA ALA A 16 2.26 -2.36 5.77
C ALA A 16 2.62 -2.91 4.38
N TYR A 17 3.21 -2.08 3.52
CA TYR A 17 3.73 -2.47 2.22
C TYR A 17 4.75 -3.61 2.33
N ARG A 18 5.78 -3.46 3.18
CA ARG A 18 6.83 -4.49 3.36
C ARG A 18 6.26 -5.81 3.87
N GLN A 19 5.27 -5.76 4.77
CA GLN A 19 4.59 -6.97 5.24
C GLN A 19 3.89 -7.70 4.10
N GLY A 20 3.09 -7.01 3.28
CA GLY A 20 2.42 -7.63 2.15
C GLY A 20 3.40 -8.23 1.15
N TYR A 21 4.47 -7.52 0.83
CA TYR A 21 5.53 -8.00 -0.05
C TYR A 21 6.20 -9.28 0.46
N LEU A 22 6.59 -9.32 1.73
CA LEU A 22 7.23 -10.50 2.32
C LEU A 22 6.26 -11.68 2.43
N GLU A 23 5.00 -11.43 2.79
CA GLU A 23 4.01 -12.50 2.87
C GLU A 23 3.76 -13.14 1.50
N ALA A 24 3.75 -12.35 0.42
CA ALA A 24 3.63 -12.84 -0.95
C ALA A 24 4.82 -13.72 -1.33
N LEU A 25 6.05 -13.27 -1.03
CA LEU A 25 7.27 -14.03 -1.33
C LEU A 25 7.37 -15.34 -0.54
N LEU A 26 6.82 -15.37 0.67
CA LEU A 26 6.83 -16.55 1.54
C LEU A 26 5.64 -17.49 1.30
N GLY A 27 4.71 -17.13 0.42
CA GLY A 27 3.48 -17.90 0.18
C GLY A 27 2.60 -18.06 1.42
N ARG A 28 2.65 -17.09 2.35
CA ARG A 28 1.86 -17.13 3.59
C ARG A 28 0.42 -16.73 3.30
N ALA A 29 -0.52 -17.22 4.11
CA ALA A 29 -1.90 -16.76 4.03
C ALA A 29 -1.95 -15.23 4.23
N PRO A 30 -2.61 -14.48 3.33
CA PRO A 30 -2.58 -13.03 3.34
C PRO A 30 -3.24 -12.46 4.60
N ARG A 31 -2.49 -11.72 5.41
CA ARG A 31 -3.02 -11.05 6.62
C ARG A 31 -3.11 -9.55 6.41
N ARG A 32 -4.00 -9.16 5.50
CA ARG A 32 -4.26 -7.76 5.21
C ARG A 32 -4.76 -7.01 6.47
N PRO A 33 -4.18 -5.84 6.80
CA PRO A 33 -4.72 -4.95 7.82
C PRO A 33 -6.18 -4.56 7.53
N GLN A 34 -7.04 -4.55 8.55
CA GLN A 34 -8.45 -4.17 8.39
C GLN A 34 -8.66 -2.69 8.03
N HIS A 35 -7.71 -1.83 8.39
CA HIS A 35 -7.81 -0.41 8.10
C HIS A 35 -7.53 -0.15 6.60
N ASP A 36 -8.44 0.54 5.90
CA ASP A 36 -8.41 0.72 4.44
C ASP A 36 -7.06 1.20 3.89
N ILE A 37 -6.51 2.29 4.44
CA ILE A 37 -5.27 2.89 3.93
C ILE A 37 -4.06 1.96 4.13
N LEU A 38 -3.89 1.38 5.32
CA LEU A 38 -2.84 0.41 5.59
C LEU A 38 -3.04 -0.87 4.77
N GLY A 39 -4.30 -1.30 4.62
CA GLY A 39 -4.69 -2.43 3.79
C GLY A 39 -4.34 -2.23 2.32
N ALA A 40 -4.57 -1.05 1.77
CA ALA A 40 -4.20 -0.71 0.39
C ALA A 40 -2.68 -0.73 0.20
N SER A 41 -1.92 -0.22 1.17
CA SER A 41 -0.46 -0.25 1.13
C SER A 41 0.09 -1.69 1.22
N TRP A 42 -0.50 -2.52 2.08
CA TRP A 42 -0.20 -3.95 2.17
C TRP A 42 -0.53 -4.69 0.87
N GLU A 43 -1.68 -4.42 0.24
CA GLU A 43 -2.07 -5.04 -1.02
C GLU A 43 -1.12 -4.70 -2.16
N ALA A 44 -0.64 -3.45 -2.22
CA ALA A 44 0.35 -3.03 -3.20
C ALA A 44 1.64 -3.86 -3.06
N GLY A 45 2.16 -3.98 -1.83
CA GLY A 45 3.35 -4.81 -1.58
C GLY A 45 3.14 -6.28 -1.94
N TRP A 46 1.98 -6.85 -1.59
CA TRP A 46 1.65 -8.23 -1.94
C TRP A 46 1.63 -8.47 -3.45
N ARG A 47 0.98 -7.58 -4.22
CA ARG A 47 0.94 -7.64 -5.69
C ARG A 47 2.35 -7.59 -6.29
N ASP A 48 3.17 -6.66 -5.82
CA ASP A 48 4.55 -6.51 -6.30
C ASP A 48 5.42 -7.73 -5.96
N GLY A 49 5.20 -8.36 -4.80
CA GLY A 49 5.87 -9.60 -4.42
C GLY A 49 5.48 -10.79 -5.31
N LEU A 50 4.19 -10.93 -5.64
CA LEU A 50 3.73 -11.94 -6.58
C LEU A 50 4.27 -11.70 -8.00
N ASP A 51 4.34 -10.44 -8.43
CA ASP A 51 4.90 -10.09 -9.73
C ASP A 51 6.39 -10.41 -9.81
N LEU A 52 7.15 -10.20 -8.73
CA LEU A 52 8.53 -10.65 -8.65
C LEU A 52 8.64 -12.17 -8.81
N LEU A 53 7.82 -12.95 -8.11
CA LEU A 53 7.81 -14.41 -8.24
C LEU A 53 7.47 -14.85 -9.67
N ARG A 54 6.46 -14.24 -10.30
CA ARG A 54 6.09 -14.51 -11.69
C ARG A 54 7.23 -14.23 -12.65
N ARG A 55 7.87 -13.06 -12.53
CA ARG A 55 9.05 -12.69 -13.35
C ARG A 55 10.18 -13.70 -13.18
N LYS A 56 10.47 -14.12 -11.94
CA LYS A 56 11.50 -15.15 -11.66
C LYS A 56 11.13 -16.52 -12.25
N ALA A 57 9.84 -16.84 -12.33
CA ALA A 57 9.34 -18.06 -12.95
C ALA A 57 9.17 -17.95 -14.48
N GLY A 58 9.46 -16.80 -15.10
CA GLY A 58 9.23 -16.56 -16.53
C GLY A 58 7.75 -16.43 -16.92
N LEU A 59 6.86 -16.22 -15.95
CA LEU A 59 5.43 -16.02 -16.18
C LEU A 59 5.13 -14.54 -16.51
N PRO A 60 4.17 -14.26 -17.40
CA PRO A 60 3.76 -12.89 -17.68
C PRO A 60 3.18 -12.25 -16.41
N VAL A 61 3.61 -11.02 -16.12
CA VAL A 61 2.98 -10.19 -15.10
C VAL A 61 1.64 -9.71 -15.65
N ALA A 62 0.56 -9.97 -14.91
CA ALA A 62 -0.75 -9.45 -15.26
C ALA A 62 -0.70 -7.92 -15.19
N GLU A 63 -0.94 -7.26 -16.32
CA GLU A 63 -0.93 -5.80 -16.43
C GLU A 63 -1.82 -5.20 -15.34
N ALA A 64 -1.20 -4.40 -14.46
CA ALA A 64 -1.84 -3.86 -13.28
C ALA A 64 -3.06 -3.01 -13.71
N ALA A 65 -4.26 -3.45 -13.31
CA ALA A 65 -5.46 -2.64 -13.42
C ALA A 65 -5.18 -1.24 -12.86
N PRO A 66 -5.66 -0.16 -13.51
CA PRO A 66 -5.29 1.21 -13.15
C PRO A 66 -5.62 1.44 -11.67
N ALA A 67 -4.57 1.62 -10.86
CA ALA A 67 -4.72 1.93 -9.45
C ALA A 67 -5.61 3.19 -9.31
N PRO A 68 -6.57 3.22 -8.37
CA PRO A 68 -7.41 4.39 -8.18
C PRO A 68 -6.51 5.59 -7.90
N ARG A 69 -6.56 6.59 -8.78
CA ARG A 69 -5.81 7.83 -8.63
C ARG A 69 -6.34 8.55 -7.40
N LEU A 70 -5.61 8.47 -6.30
CA LEU A 70 -5.84 9.30 -5.11
C LEU A 70 -5.50 10.75 -5.46
N THR A 71 -6.52 11.53 -5.86
CA THR A 71 -6.40 12.98 -5.98
C THR A 71 -6.37 13.59 -4.58
N ALA A 72 -5.18 13.66 -3.97
CA ALA A 72 -4.99 14.37 -2.72
C ALA A 72 -4.92 15.89 -2.99
N GLN A 73 -5.92 16.63 -2.51
CA GLN A 73 -5.91 18.09 -2.50
C GLN A 73 -5.02 18.57 -1.34
N VAL A 74 -3.80 19.01 -1.66
CA VAL A 74 -2.90 19.60 -0.68
C VAL A 74 -3.40 21.01 -0.35
N ARG A 75 -4.11 21.17 0.77
CA ARG A 75 -4.40 22.52 1.31
C ARG A 75 -3.12 23.07 1.95
N SER A 76 -2.47 23.99 1.26
CA SER A 76 -1.39 24.80 1.81
C SER A 76 -1.90 25.66 2.96
N VAL A 77 -1.37 25.45 4.17
CA VAL A 77 -1.64 26.30 5.33
C VAL A 77 -0.74 27.53 5.23
N GLN A 78 -1.35 28.69 5.02
CA GLN A 78 -0.66 29.98 4.99
C GLN A 78 -0.34 30.41 6.42
N ARG A 79 0.95 30.42 6.79
CA ARG A 79 1.39 31.06 8.04
C ARG A 79 1.22 32.57 7.89
N ARG A 80 0.40 33.18 8.73
CA ARG A 80 0.42 34.64 8.95
C ARG A 80 1.62 34.96 9.85
N GLY A 81 2.36 35.99 9.45
CA GLY A 81 3.41 36.61 10.26
C GLY A 81 2.85 37.46 11.40
#